data_AF-J6UB11-F1
#
_entry.id   AF-J6UB11-F1
#
_cell.length_a   1.000
_cell.length_b   1.000
_cell.length_c   1.000
_cell.angle_alpha   90.00
_cell.angle_beta   90.00
_cell.angle_gamma   90.00
#
_symmetry.space_group_name_H-M   'P 1'
#
loop_
_entity.id
_entity.type
_entity.pdbx_description
1 polymer ?
#
loop_
_entity_poly.entity_id
_entity_poly.type
_entity_poly.pdbx_seq_one_letter_code
_entity_poly.pdbx_strand_id
1 'polypeptide(L)' 'MPDFPADDVRTVACALTTSAIDLLVVEDANAYHRCRFCGASVPWQQPAEQIVHKGDCPVTVARRLLAIAASA' A
#
# COMPACT_ATOMS: atom_id res chain seq x y z
N MET A 1 4.61 25.70 -5.22
CA MET A 1 4.65 24.30 -4.77
C MET A 1 6.10 23.87 -4.87
N PRO A 2 6.73 23.35 -3.79
CA PRO A 2 8.12 22.90 -3.86
C PRO A 2 8.25 21.83 -4.95
N ASP A 3 9.33 21.93 -5.74
CA ASP A 3 9.68 20.96 -6.75
C ASP A 3 10.35 19.78 -6.05
N PHE A 4 9.60 18.68 -5.87
CA PHE A 4 10.15 17.47 -5.29
C PHE A 4 10.81 16.65 -6.40
N PRO A 5 12.10 16.28 -6.26
CA PRO A 5 12.76 15.37 -7.19
C PRO A 5 11.93 14.10 -7.39
N ALA A 6 11.84 13.63 -8.64
CA ALA A 6 11.07 12.42 -8.96
C ALA A 6 11.55 11.20 -8.16
N ASP A 7 12.84 11.12 -7.83
CA ASP A 7 13.43 10.06 -7.01
C ASP A 7 12.95 10.09 -5.56
N ASP A 8 12.73 11.28 -4.99
CA ASP A 8 12.20 11.42 -3.64
C ASP A 8 10.73 10.95 -3.60
N VAL A 9 9.95 11.32 -4.62
CA VAL A 9 8.56 10.87 -4.77
C VAL A 9 8.50 9.35 -4.91
N ARG A 10 9.40 8.74 -5.70
CA ARG A 10 9.49 7.27 -5.86
C ARG A 10 9.87 6.59 -4.55
N THR A 11 10.85 7.13 -3.83
CA THR A 11 11.29 6.59 -2.54
C THR A 11 10.15 6.56 -1.53
N VAL A 12 9.40 7.66 -1.42
CA VAL A 12 8.22 7.75 -0.56
C VAL A 12 7.12 6.80 -1.01
N ALA A 13 6.83 6.74 -2.31
CA ALA A 13 5.81 5.84 -2.85
C ALA A 13 6.16 4.36 -2.58
N CYS A 14 7.41 3.96 -2.76
CA CYS A 14 7.89 2.62 -2.46
C CYS A 14 7.72 2.30 -0.97
N ALA A 15 8.24 3.16 -0.08
CA ALA A 15 8.10 2.99 1.36
C ALA A 15 6.65 2.88 1.81
N LEU A 16 5.74 3.65 1.20
CA LEU A 16 4.31 3.59 1.48
C LEU A 16 3.70 2.25 1.09
N THR A 17 4.06 1.69 -0.06
CA THR A 17 3.51 0.40 -0.51
C THR A 17 3.89 -0.77 0.39
N THR A 18 5.06 -0.70 1.05
CA THR A 18 5.56 -1.74 1.94
C THR A 18 5.09 -1.57 3.39
N SER A 19 5.00 -0.34 3.88
CA SER A 19 4.70 -0.04 5.30
C SER A 19 3.21 0.19 5.59
N ALA A 20 2.36 0.26 4.56
CA ALA A 20 0.93 0.54 4.75
C ALA A 20 0.11 -0.66 5.24
N ILE A 21 0.69 -1.86 5.28
CA ILE A 21 -0.03 -3.09 5.61
C ILE A 21 0.35 -3.55 7.03
N ASP A 22 -0.64 -3.55 7.91
CA ASP A 22 -0.54 -4.06 9.27
C ASP A 22 -1.12 -5.49 9.32
N LEU A 23 -0.67 -6.31 10.28
CA LEU A 23 -1.32 -7.58 10.61
C LEU A 23 -2.36 -7.34 11.72
N LEU A 24 -3.63 -7.53 11.40
CA LEU A 24 -4.72 -7.47 12.36
C LEU A 24 -5.02 -8.87 12.89
N VAL A 25 -4.79 -9.11 14.17
CA VAL A 25 -5.17 -10.36 14.84
C VAL A 25 -6.54 -10.15 15.49
N VAL A 26 -7.49 -11.01 15.15
CA VAL A 26 -8.84 -11.07 15.73
C VAL A 26 -8.86 -12.28 16.67
N GLU A 27 -9.64 -12.17 17.76
CA GLU A 27 -9.90 -13.30 18.67
C GLU A 27 -10.38 -14.53 17.88
N ASP A 28 -10.08 -15.74 18.37
CA ASP A 28 -10.31 -17.03 17.68
C ASP A 28 -9.38 -17.36 16.49
N ALA A 29 -8.12 -16.94 16.56
CA ALA A 29 -7.04 -17.32 15.62
C ALA A 29 -7.21 -16.85 14.17
N ASN A 30 -8.10 -15.89 13.92
CA ASN A 30 -8.25 -15.27 12.61
C ASN A 30 -7.35 -14.04 12.53
N ALA A 31 -6.43 -14.01 11.57
CA ALA A 31 -5.62 -12.84 11.29
C ALA A 31 -5.80 -12.36 9.84
N TYR A 32 -5.58 -11.07 9.62
CA TYR A 32 -5.76 -10.41 8.32
C TYR A 32 -4.60 -9.47 8.04
N HIS A 33 -4.08 -9.49 6.81
CA HIS A 33 -3.30 -8.37 6.31
C HIS A 33 -4.26 -7.22 6.02
N ARG A 34 -4.05 -6.05 6.62
CA ARG A 34 -4.96 -4.91 6.54
C ARG A 34 -4.20 -3.64 6.20
N CYS A 35 -4.69 -2.93 5.19
CA CYS A 35 -4.20 -1.60 4.87
C CYS A 35 -4.66 -0.60 5.93
N ARG A 36 -3.71 0.13 6.54
CA ARG A 36 -4.00 1.10 7.60
C ARG A 36 -4.73 2.36 7.15
N PHE A 37 -4.68 2.68 5.85
CA PHE A 37 -5.30 3.89 5.30
C PHE A 37 -6.73 3.67 4.83
N CYS A 38 -6.99 2.60 4.07
CA CYS A 38 -8.33 2.37 3.51
C CYS A 38 -9.10 1.25 4.21
N GLY A 39 -8.46 0.52 5.12
CA GLY A 39 -9.05 -0.59 5.86
C GLY A 39 -9.25 -1.88 5.06
N ALA A 40 -8.94 -1.89 3.76
CA ALA A 40 -9.02 -3.08 2.93
C ALA A 40 -8.11 -4.19 3.47
N SER A 41 -8.57 -5.43 3.40
CA SER A 41 -7.87 -6.55 4.01
C SER A 41 -8.07 -7.86 3.25
N VAL A 42 -7.14 -8.78 3.47
CA VAL A 42 -7.23 -10.18 3.06
C VAL A 42 -6.86 -11.07 4.24
N PRO A 43 -7.34 -12.33 4.29
CA PRO A 43 -6.89 -13.29 5.30
C PRO A 43 -5.36 -13.40 5.30
N TRP A 44 -4.74 -13.61 6.47
CA TRP A 44 -3.28 -13.66 6.60
C TRP A 44 -2.63 -14.80 5.80
N GLN A 45 -3.41 -15.84 5.45
CA GLN A 45 -2.95 -16.93 4.60
C GLN A 45 -2.81 -16.53 3.12
N GLN A 46 -3.36 -15.37 2.73
CA GLN A 46 -3.23 -14.83 1.39
C GLN A 46 -2.11 -13.77 1.33
N PRO A 47 -1.39 -13.66 0.21
CA PRO A 47 -0.40 -12.60 0.03
C PRO A 47 -1.00 -11.21 0.18
N ALA A 48 -0.32 -10.31 0.90
CA ALA A 48 -0.77 -8.93 1.13
C ALA A 48 -0.94 -8.13 -0.17
N GLU A 49 -0.25 -8.50 -1.24
CA GLU A 49 -0.36 -7.91 -2.57
C GLU A 49 -1.75 -8.09 -3.17
N GLN A 50 -2.50 -9.11 -2.72
CA GLN A 50 -3.88 -9.36 -3.15
C GLN A 50 -4.91 -8.43 -2.49
N ILE A 51 -4.49 -7.55 -1.58
CA ILE A 51 -5.39 -6.53 -1.03
C ILE A 51 -5.91 -5.63 -2.16
N VAL A 52 -7.23 -5.66 -2.35
CA VAL A 52 -7.94 -4.77 -3.27
C VAL A 52 -8.18 -3.44 -2.57
N HIS A 53 -7.31 -2.47 -2.83
CA HIS A 53 -7.40 -1.13 -2.24
C HIS A 53 -8.52 -0.31 -2.88
N LYS A 54 -9.09 0.62 -2.09
CA LYS A 54 -9.98 1.68 -2.61
C LYS A 54 -9.24 2.57 -3.62
N GLY A 55 -9.98 3.14 -4.57
CA GLY A 55 -9.41 3.92 -5.68
C GLY A 55 -8.66 5.18 -5.26
N ASP A 56 -9.02 5.75 -4.11
CA ASP A 56 -8.46 6.94 -3.46
C ASP A 56 -7.45 6.61 -2.34
N CYS A 57 -7.17 5.33 -2.11
CA CYS A 57 -6.21 4.93 -1.09
C CYS A 57 -4.80 5.45 -1.44
N PRO A 58 -4.03 5.97 -0.46
CA PRO A 58 -2.64 6.39 -0.68
C PRO A 58 -1.76 5.30 -1.32
N VAL A 59 -1.99 4.02 -1.00
CA VAL A 59 -1.29 2.88 -1.62
C VAL A 59 -1.62 2.76 -3.11
N THR A 60 -2.89 2.94 -3.49
CA THR A 60 -3.31 2.95 -4.90
C THR A 60 -2.62 4.09 -5.66
N VAL A 61 -2.54 5.27 -5.05
CA VAL A 61 -1.85 6.43 -5.64
C VAL A 61 -0.35 6.15 -5.78
N ALA A 62 0.31 5.65 -4.73
CA ALA A 62 1.73 5.30 -4.77
C ALA A 62 2.06 4.25 -5.84
N ARG A 63 1.24 3.19 -5.96
CA ARG A 63 1.41 2.18 -7.02
C ARG A 63 1.31 2.80 -8.43
N ARG A 64 0.39 3.74 -8.64
CA ARG A 64 0.28 4.48 -9.92
C ARG A 64 1.51 5.33 -10.19
N LEU A 65 2.03 6.04 -9.19
CA LEU A 65 3.25 6.85 -9.33
C LEU A 65 4.47 5.99 -9.70
N LEU A 66 4.62 4.83 -9.06
CA LEU A 66 5.70 3.89 -9.37
C LEU A 66 5.57 3.29 -10.77
N ALA A 67 4.35 3.01 -11.24
CA ALA A 67 4.11 2.48 -12.58
C ALA A 67 4.46 3.51 -13.68
N ILE A 68 4.13 4.79 -13.47
CA ILE A 68 4.51 5.87 -14.38
C ILE A 68 6.04 5.99 -14.44
N ALA A 69 6.69 5.93 -13.28
CA ALA A 69 8.15 6.03 -13.15
C ALA A 69 8.92 4.91 -13.85
N ALA A 70 8.38 3.69 -13.91
CA ALA A 70 9.01 2.55 -14.58
C ALA A 70 8.89 2.60 -16.11
N SER A 71 8.04 3.49 -16.64
CA SER A 71 7.75 3.62 -18.07
C SER A 71 8.46 4.82 -18.72
N ALA A 72 9.27 5.55 -17.95
CA ALA A 72 10.04 6.73 -18.35
C ALA A 72 11.53 6.42 -18.31
#